data_AF-A0A1E5L0D4-F1
#
_entry.id   AF-A0A1E5L0D4-F1
#
_cell.length_a   1.000
_cell.length_b   1.000
_cell.length_c   1.000
_cell.angle_alpha   90.00
_cell.angle_beta   90.00
_cell.angle_gamma   90.00
#
_symmetry.space_group_name_H-M   'P 1'
#
loop_
_entity.id
_entity.type
_entity.pdbx_description
1 polymer ?
#
loop_
_entity_poly.entity_id
_entity_poly.type
_entity_poly.pdbx_seq_one_letter_code
_entity_poly.pdbx_strand_id
1 'polypeptide(L)'
;MKKTMTLITVMLLAFHSLPVISYAYAAEQEETILSTSTIEESTETTTSSSELLTEQSTEKSTESIPEATTESSHVVEPENQASQEAVTNYQPEEQVVSDVQMQGVADPLSTKIERNLTTEEFVKKVGNEARKVAAENDLFASVMIAQAILESGSGSSQLSQAPYYNLFGIKGEFEGQSVTFNTQEDDGTGNLYMIQSSFRQYPSFKESFQDYSDLLKGGVTWNEAIYQGTWKSVATTYQNATQSLTGVYASDTKYNEKLNQLIETYELTKYDFPEAEVIAEDGQFTQPLTTEEPITDTFGGEDNHRGVDFAAAEGTPIHAMSAGTIIFAQYHDSWGNYVAIQHSNGITSLYAHQSMISVSVGDIVTQGQVIGFVGSTGNSTGPHLHVEICQDSSLLPEKLVDPLIFLH
;
A
#
# COMPACT_ATOMS: atom_id res chain seq x y z
N MET A 1 -21.39 22.23 -14.84
CA MET A 1 -21.52 23.18 -13.71
C MET A 1 -20.34 22.93 -12.78
N LYS A 2 -19.68 23.96 -12.21
CA LYS A 2 -18.71 23.71 -11.13
C LYS A 2 -19.49 23.25 -9.89
N LYS A 3 -19.19 22.06 -9.36
CA LYS A 3 -19.76 21.59 -8.08
C LYS A 3 -19.10 22.35 -6.93
N THR A 4 -19.88 22.78 -5.94
CA THR A 4 -19.33 23.35 -4.70
C THR A 4 -18.85 22.23 -3.80
N MET A 5 -17.53 21.97 -3.78
CA MET A 5 -16.92 21.07 -2.81
C MET A 5 -16.45 21.84 -1.58
N THR A 6 -17.11 21.55 -0.46
CA THR A 6 -16.69 21.88 0.91
C THR A 6 -15.43 21.09 1.28
N LEU A 7 -14.72 21.53 2.33
CA LEU A 7 -13.57 20.83 2.92
C LEU A 7 -13.85 19.32 3.08
N ILE A 8 -12.95 18.48 2.57
CA ILE A 8 -12.98 17.05 2.87
C ILE A 8 -12.15 16.84 4.13
N THR A 9 -12.80 16.80 5.29
CA THR A 9 -12.24 16.09 6.44
C THR A 9 -12.32 14.60 6.12
N VAL A 10 -11.18 13.98 5.83
CA VAL A 10 -11.08 12.54 5.63
C VAL A 10 -11.14 11.86 6.99
N MET A 11 -12.09 10.93 7.14
CA MET A 11 -12.42 10.27 8.41
C MET A 11 -11.55 9.02 8.58
N LEU A 12 -10.68 8.99 9.59
CA LEU A 12 -10.18 7.72 10.10
C LEU A 12 -11.35 6.90 10.66
N LEU A 13 -11.73 5.83 9.97
CA LEU A 13 -12.77 4.91 10.42
C LEU A 13 -12.27 4.08 11.61
N ALA A 14 -12.75 4.40 12.81
CA ALA A 14 -12.42 3.67 14.03
C ALA A 14 -13.03 2.26 14.05
N PHE A 15 -12.26 1.26 13.61
CA PHE A 15 -12.66 -0.15 13.59
C PHE A 15 -13.03 -0.66 14.98
N HIS A 16 -14.29 -1.07 15.13
CA HIS A 16 -14.74 -1.78 16.32
C HIS A 16 -14.48 -3.28 16.13
N SER A 17 -13.76 -3.88 17.07
CA SER A 17 -13.46 -5.32 17.05
C SER A 17 -14.72 -6.15 17.29
N LEU A 18 -15.05 -7.02 16.33
CA LEU A 18 -16.02 -8.09 16.56
C LEU A 18 -15.38 -9.19 17.43
N PRO A 19 -16.16 -9.87 18.30
CA PRO A 19 -15.61 -10.83 19.25
C PRO A 19 -15.07 -12.08 18.55
N VAL A 20 -13.81 -12.41 18.83
CA VAL A 20 -13.20 -13.67 18.40
C VAL A 20 -13.87 -14.85 19.11
N ILE A 21 -14.43 -15.79 18.34
CA ILE A 21 -14.94 -17.05 18.88
C ILE A 21 -13.73 -17.91 19.27
N SER A 22 -13.49 -18.03 20.58
CA SER A 22 -12.41 -18.85 21.13
C SER A 22 -12.67 -20.33 20.89
N TYR A 23 -11.86 -20.96 20.03
CA TYR A 23 -11.71 -22.40 19.96
C TYR A 23 -10.54 -22.82 20.87
N ALA A 24 -10.82 -23.61 21.90
CA ALA A 24 -9.83 -23.99 22.90
C ALA A 24 -9.15 -25.34 22.56
N TYR A 25 -7.84 -25.31 22.35
CA TYR A 25 -6.88 -26.43 22.32
C TYR A 25 -5.48 -25.80 22.55
N ALA A 26 -4.50 -26.37 23.27
CA ALA A 26 -4.44 -27.57 24.10
C ALA A 26 -3.50 -27.31 25.29
N ALA A 27 -3.25 -28.32 26.14
CA ALA A 27 -2.20 -28.27 27.15
C ALA A 27 -1.49 -29.64 27.27
N GLU A 28 -0.33 -29.75 26.65
CA GLU A 28 0.69 -30.76 26.97
C GLU A 28 2.03 -30.04 27.22
N GLN A 29 2.91 -30.65 28.02
CA GLN A 29 4.17 -30.07 28.48
C GLN A 29 5.35 -30.77 27.82
N GLU A 30 6.45 -30.04 27.58
CA GLU A 30 7.79 -30.61 27.75
C GLU A 30 8.85 -29.53 28.02
N GLU A 31 10.07 -29.95 28.37
CA GLU A 31 11.04 -29.16 29.14
C GLU A 31 12.04 -28.36 28.27
N THR A 32 12.34 -27.12 28.67
CA THR A 32 13.48 -26.36 28.13
C THR A 32 14.68 -26.43 29.07
N ILE A 33 15.77 -27.04 28.61
CA ILE A 33 17.02 -27.16 29.38
C ILE A 33 17.82 -25.84 29.29
N LEU A 34 18.17 -25.27 30.44
CA LEU A 34 18.98 -24.05 30.52
C LEU A 34 20.46 -24.35 30.24
N SER A 35 21.13 -23.51 29.45
CA SER A 35 22.59 -23.50 29.32
C SER A 35 23.09 -22.07 29.13
N THR A 36 24.17 -21.73 29.85
CA THR A 36 24.62 -20.34 30.07
C THR A 36 25.80 -19.93 29.21
N SER A 37 25.82 -18.68 28.75
CA SER A 37 27.07 -17.94 28.50
C SER A 37 26.89 -16.44 28.75
N THR A 38 27.71 -15.90 29.64
CA THR A 38 27.87 -14.46 29.89
C THR A 38 29.00 -13.93 29.02
N ILE A 39 28.97 -12.66 28.61
CA ILE A 39 30.17 -11.81 28.55
C ILE A 39 29.81 -10.30 28.58
N GLU A 40 30.42 -9.66 29.58
CA GLU A 40 30.88 -8.28 29.76
C GLU A 40 30.21 -7.09 29.03
N GLU A 41 29.76 -6.17 29.87
CA GLU A 41 29.47 -4.75 29.60
C GLU A 41 30.75 -3.97 29.29
N SER A 42 30.68 -2.98 28.38
CA SER A 42 31.61 -1.86 28.37
C SER A 42 30.87 -0.56 28.08
N THR A 43 31.23 0.50 28.80
CA THR A 43 30.60 1.82 28.74
C THR A 43 31.61 2.86 28.28
N GLU A 44 31.20 3.78 27.41
CA GLU A 44 31.93 5.03 27.22
C GLU A 44 31.00 6.18 26.85
N THR A 45 31.04 7.26 27.64
CA THR A 45 30.29 8.50 27.43
C THR A 45 31.25 9.61 27.05
N THR A 46 30.90 10.40 26.04
CA THR A 46 31.58 11.67 25.72
C THR A 46 30.57 12.78 25.44
N THR A 47 30.94 14.02 25.77
CA THR A 47 30.00 15.14 25.88
C THR A 47 30.58 16.41 25.27
N SER A 48 29.88 17.00 24.30
CA SER A 48 30.10 18.36 23.76
C SER A 48 28.83 18.75 22.99
N SER A 49 28.23 19.94 23.07
CA SER A 49 28.61 21.27 23.58
C SER A 49 29.85 21.90 22.92
N SER A 50 29.79 23.10 22.33
CA SER A 50 28.67 24.02 22.06
C SER A 50 29.15 25.18 21.14
N GLU A 51 28.26 26.14 20.87
CA GLU A 51 28.51 27.46 20.21
C GLU A 51 28.67 27.40 18.67
N LEU A 52 28.00 28.19 17.81
CA LEU A 52 27.34 29.52 17.83
C LEU A 52 28.17 30.60 17.10
N LEU A 53 27.59 31.13 16.02
CA LEU A 53 27.93 32.42 15.41
C LEU A 53 26.64 33.18 15.09
N THR A 54 26.66 34.51 15.23
CA THR A 54 25.46 35.36 15.20
C THR A 54 25.78 36.73 14.62
N GLU A 55 25.06 37.12 13.57
CA GLU A 55 24.94 38.47 12.97
C GLU A 55 23.71 38.36 12.04
N GLN A 56 22.53 38.97 12.21
CA GLN A 56 22.01 40.19 12.89
C GLN A 56 22.04 41.48 12.05
N SER A 57 20.89 42.17 12.04
CA SER A 57 20.60 43.50 11.44
C SER A 57 20.42 43.50 9.91
N THR A 58 19.59 44.36 9.30
CA THR A 58 18.97 45.62 9.77
C THR A 58 17.46 45.75 9.54
N GLU A 59 16.85 46.69 10.26
CA GLU A 59 15.42 47.08 10.21
C GLU A 59 15.05 47.96 8.99
N LYS A 60 13.73 48.18 8.76
CA LYS A 60 13.03 49.50 8.72
C LYS A 60 11.72 49.45 7.90
N SER A 61 10.53 49.29 8.50
CA SER A 61 9.60 50.29 9.10
C SER A 61 8.74 51.13 8.12
N THR A 62 7.44 51.25 8.46
CA THR A 62 6.43 52.25 7.98
C THR A 62 6.04 52.23 6.48
N GLU A 63 4.85 52.64 6.03
CA GLU A 63 3.75 53.41 6.67
C GLU A 63 2.34 52.93 6.17
N SER A 64 1.23 53.64 6.48
CA SER A 64 -0.18 53.16 6.35
C SER A 64 -1.15 54.20 5.74
N ILE A 65 -2.49 54.01 5.89
CA ILE A 65 -3.63 54.98 5.66
C ILE A 65 -4.15 55.11 4.20
N PRO A 66 -5.49 55.13 3.88
CA PRO A 66 -6.66 54.56 4.60
C PRO A 66 -7.82 54.00 3.70
N GLU A 67 -8.89 53.57 4.38
CA GLU A 67 -10.35 53.57 4.08
C GLU A 67 -10.96 53.93 2.70
N ALA A 68 -12.04 53.19 2.36
CA ALA A 68 -13.28 53.72 1.79
C ALA A 68 -14.49 52.90 2.28
N THR A 69 -15.66 53.52 2.50
CA THR A 69 -16.83 52.93 3.21
C THR A 69 -18.18 53.17 2.50
N THR A 70 -19.13 52.23 2.66
CA THR A 70 -20.64 52.32 2.63
C THR A 70 -21.18 50.88 2.84
N GLU A 71 -22.08 50.54 3.78
CA GLU A 71 -23.54 50.82 3.88
C GLU A 71 -24.38 50.27 2.70
N SER A 72 -25.55 49.63 2.84
CA SER A 72 -26.37 49.08 3.97
C SER A 72 -27.41 48.08 3.35
N SER A 73 -28.46 47.46 3.95
CA SER A 73 -29.16 47.47 5.26
C SER A 73 -29.99 46.15 5.39
N HIS A 74 -29.93 45.37 6.48
CA HIS A 74 -30.78 45.44 7.70
C HIS A 74 -32.28 45.06 7.55
N VAL A 75 -32.64 43.79 7.80
CA VAL A 75 -33.98 43.23 8.19
C VAL A 75 -33.69 41.97 9.02
N VAL A 76 -33.85 41.91 10.36
CA VAL A 76 -35.07 41.84 11.20
C VAL A 76 -35.75 40.45 11.22
N GLU A 77 -35.78 39.87 12.42
CA GLU A 77 -36.35 38.58 12.83
C GLU A 77 -37.88 38.67 13.09
N PRO A 78 -38.59 37.56 13.38
CA PRO A 78 -38.94 37.35 14.80
C PRO A 78 -39.01 35.88 15.27
N GLU A 79 -38.86 35.72 16.59
CA GLU A 79 -39.06 34.48 17.36
C GLU A 79 -40.52 33.97 17.33
N ASN A 80 -40.73 32.70 17.70
CA ASN A 80 -41.91 32.30 18.46
C ASN A 80 -41.59 31.14 19.44
N GLN A 81 -42.44 30.96 20.45
CA GLN A 81 -42.03 30.39 21.74
C GLN A 81 -42.40 28.91 21.99
N ALA A 82 -41.52 28.27 22.75
CA ALA A 82 -41.78 27.37 23.89
C ALA A 82 -42.80 26.22 23.79
N SER A 83 -42.31 25.04 24.18
CA SER A 83 -42.90 24.28 25.29
C SER A 83 -41.81 23.79 26.24
N GLN A 84 -42.13 23.72 27.54
CA GLN A 84 -41.26 23.19 28.60
C GLN A 84 -41.83 21.85 29.08
N GLU A 85 -41.00 20.89 29.52
CA GLU A 85 -41.41 19.99 30.60
C GLU A 85 -40.23 19.31 31.33
N ALA A 86 -40.51 18.91 32.59
CA ALA A 86 -39.77 17.95 33.43
C ALA A 86 -38.23 18.06 33.58
N VAL A 87 -37.79 18.82 34.60
CA VAL A 87 -36.48 18.59 35.24
C VAL A 87 -36.61 17.42 36.24
N THR A 88 -35.72 16.43 36.17
CA THR A 88 -35.53 15.43 37.22
C THR A 88 -34.10 15.51 37.77
N ASN A 89 -33.99 15.74 39.09
CA ASN A 89 -32.71 15.89 39.76
C ASN A 89 -32.16 14.51 40.18
N TYR A 90 -30.96 14.15 39.70
CA TYR A 90 -30.21 13.01 40.19
C TYR A 90 -28.75 13.39 40.42
N GLN A 91 -28.31 13.28 41.67
CA GLN A 91 -26.96 13.53 42.15
C GLN A 91 -26.40 12.21 42.70
N PRO A 92 -25.34 11.63 42.09
CA PRO A 92 -24.67 10.45 42.65
C PRO A 92 -23.92 10.77 43.95
N GLU A 93 -23.80 9.78 44.82
CA GLU A 93 -23.08 9.89 46.10
C GLU A 93 -21.56 9.65 45.91
N GLU A 94 -20.72 10.37 46.66
CA GLU A 94 -19.29 10.10 46.69
C GLU A 94 -18.99 8.80 47.46
N GLN A 95 -18.20 7.90 46.85
CA GLN A 95 -17.51 6.81 47.55
C GLN A 95 -16.04 6.80 47.14
N VAL A 96 -15.15 7.11 48.07
CA VAL A 96 -13.71 7.27 47.85
C VAL A 96 -12.98 5.97 48.18
N VAL A 97 -12.35 5.32 47.19
CA VAL A 97 -11.43 4.19 47.45
C VAL A 97 -10.22 4.21 46.50
N SER A 98 -9.04 4.43 47.08
CA SER A 98 -7.67 4.09 46.63
C SER A 98 -7.22 4.33 45.18
N ASP A 99 -6.11 5.07 45.05
CA ASP A 99 -5.25 5.08 43.87
C ASP A 99 -4.77 3.68 43.45
N VAL A 100 -4.81 3.41 42.15
CA VAL A 100 -3.94 2.41 41.51
C VAL A 100 -3.20 3.13 40.39
N GLN A 101 -1.87 3.13 40.47
CA GLN A 101 -1.04 3.68 39.39
C GLN A 101 -1.15 2.77 38.16
N MET A 102 -1.94 3.18 37.16
CA MET A 102 -1.84 2.61 35.83
C MET A 102 -0.45 2.94 35.26
N GLN A 103 0.36 1.90 35.05
CA GLN A 103 1.65 2.03 34.37
C GLN A 103 1.44 2.48 32.92
N GLY A 104 2.45 3.11 32.35
CA GLY A 104 2.31 3.98 31.17
C GLY A 104 1.56 3.38 29.99
N VAL A 105 0.62 4.15 29.45
CA VAL A 105 -0.01 3.86 28.16
C VAL A 105 1.08 3.86 27.09
N ALA A 106 1.26 2.72 26.40
CA ALA A 106 2.25 2.60 25.33
C ALA A 106 1.85 3.46 24.12
N ASP A 107 2.85 4.02 23.42
CA ASP A 107 2.63 4.69 22.14
C ASP A 107 2.14 3.67 21.09
N PRO A 108 0.91 3.83 20.56
CA PRO A 108 0.30 2.87 19.63
C PRO A 108 0.94 2.86 18.23
N LEU A 109 2.06 3.59 18.01
CA LEU A 109 2.83 3.59 16.76
C LEU A 109 4.16 2.83 16.80
N SER A 110 4.43 2.08 17.87
CA SER A 110 5.59 1.16 17.93
C SER A 110 5.35 -0.18 17.20
N THR A 111 4.12 -0.49 16.81
CA THR A 111 3.75 -1.70 16.06
C THR A 111 3.83 -1.47 14.55
N LYS A 112 4.85 -2.05 13.91
CA LYS A 112 4.99 -2.14 12.44
C LYS A 112 3.73 -2.79 11.84
N ILE A 113 3.23 -2.25 10.71
CA ILE A 113 2.08 -2.86 10.01
C ILE A 113 2.46 -4.24 9.46
N GLU A 114 1.81 -5.28 9.99
CA GLU A 114 1.98 -6.66 9.53
C GLU A 114 1.11 -6.98 8.31
N ARG A 115 1.65 -7.85 7.45
CA ARG A 115 1.04 -8.26 6.18
C ARG A 115 -0.04 -9.31 6.43
N ASN A 116 -1.26 -9.09 5.94
CA ASN A 116 -2.39 -9.99 6.17
C ASN A 116 -3.20 -10.28 4.91
N LEU A 117 -3.82 -11.47 4.85
CA LEU A 117 -4.52 -12.00 3.69
C LEU A 117 -5.68 -11.09 3.23
N THR A 118 -6.50 -10.59 4.16
CA THR A 118 -7.63 -9.68 3.85
C THR A 118 -7.16 -8.46 3.06
N THR A 119 -6.00 -7.90 3.41
CA THR A 119 -5.41 -6.74 2.73
C THR A 119 -4.77 -7.13 1.40
N GLU A 120 -4.14 -8.31 1.31
CA GLU A 120 -3.66 -8.81 0.00
C GLU A 120 -4.80 -9.09 -0.99
N GLU A 121 -5.90 -9.69 -0.54
CA GLU A 121 -7.08 -9.94 -1.38
C GLU A 121 -7.73 -8.63 -1.85
N PHE A 122 -7.81 -7.63 -0.96
CA PHE A 122 -8.23 -6.28 -1.33
C PHE A 122 -7.31 -5.66 -2.39
N VAL A 123 -5.98 -5.70 -2.18
CA VAL A 123 -4.99 -5.19 -3.15
C VAL A 123 -5.09 -5.91 -4.50
N LYS A 124 -5.21 -7.25 -4.51
CA LYS A 124 -5.42 -8.06 -5.72
C LYS A 124 -6.71 -7.66 -6.45
N LYS A 125 -7.79 -7.37 -5.71
CA LYS A 125 -9.10 -6.97 -6.25
C LYS A 125 -9.13 -5.57 -6.86
N VAL A 126 -8.38 -4.61 -6.31
CA VAL A 126 -8.48 -3.19 -6.71
C VAL A 126 -7.26 -2.66 -7.48
N GLY A 127 -6.09 -3.29 -7.32
CA GLY A 127 -4.81 -2.70 -7.73
C GLY A 127 -4.66 -2.46 -9.23
N ASN A 128 -5.32 -3.25 -10.09
CA ASN A 128 -5.25 -3.03 -11.53
C ASN A 128 -6.13 -1.87 -12.02
N GLU A 129 -7.29 -1.63 -11.41
CA GLU A 129 -8.09 -0.42 -11.74
C GLU A 129 -7.37 0.83 -11.23
N ALA A 130 -6.81 0.78 -10.01
CA ALA A 130 -5.98 1.85 -9.47
C ALA A 130 -4.73 2.14 -10.34
N ARG A 131 -4.05 1.10 -10.84
CA ARG A 131 -2.94 1.22 -11.81
C ARG A 131 -3.36 2.01 -13.04
N LYS A 132 -4.49 1.64 -13.66
CA LYS A 132 -5.00 2.25 -14.90
C LYS A 132 -5.38 3.71 -14.68
N VAL A 133 -6.22 3.99 -13.68
CA VAL A 133 -6.64 5.36 -13.35
C VAL A 133 -5.43 6.24 -12.98
N ALA A 134 -4.50 5.76 -12.16
CA ALA A 134 -3.33 6.55 -11.76
C ALA A 134 -2.35 6.81 -12.92
N ALA A 135 -2.18 5.86 -13.84
CA ALA A 135 -1.35 6.02 -15.03
C ALA A 135 -1.95 7.05 -16.01
N GLU A 136 -3.26 6.99 -16.27
CA GLU A 136 -3.97 7.93 -17.15
C GLU A 136 -3.97 9.37 -16.60
N ASN A 137 -3.82 9.54 -15.28
CA ASN A 137 -3.98 10.82 -14.58
C ASN A 137 -2.69 11.38 -13.95
N ASP A 138 -1.50 10.84 -14.24
CA ASP A 138 -0.23 11.35 -13.70
C ASP A 138 -0.21 11.32 -12.15
N LEU A 139 -0.51 10.14 -11.57
CA LEU A 139 -0.56 9.87 -10.13
C LEU A 139 0.19 8.58 -9.77
N PHE A 140 0.49 8.41 -8.48
CA PHE A 140 0.99 7.15 -7.93
C PHE A 140 -0.17 6.20 -7.59
N ALA A 141 -0.17 5.02 -8.22
CA ALA A 141 -1.10 3.95 -7.90
C ALA A 141 -0.79 3.34 -6.53
N SER A 142 0.49 3.31 -6.13
CA SER A 142 0.89 2.85 -4.80
C SER A 142 0.22 3.66 -3.68
N VAL A 143 0.24 4.99 -3.82
CA VAL A 143 -0.43 5.95 -2.92
C VAL A 143 -1.94 5.79 -2.97
N MET A 144 -2.52 5.69 -4.17
CA MET A 144 -3.96 5.49 -4.37
C MET A 144 -4.47 4.19 -3.73
N ILE A 145 -3.71 3.09 -3.83
CA ILE A 145 -4.04 1.80 -3.18
C ILE A 145 -3.83 1.88 -1.67
N ALA A 146 -2.75 2.52 -1.19
CA ALA A 146 -2.49 2.68 0.24
C ALA A 146 -3.58 3.49 0.96
N GLN A 147 -4.07 4.56 0.32
CA GLN A 147 -5.21 5.32 0.84
C GLN A 147 -6.50 4.52 0.75
N ALA A 148 -6.74 3.78 -0.33
CA ALA A 148 -7.89 2.87 -0.40
C ALA A 148 -7.85 1.79 0.71
N ILE A 149 -6.68 1.26 1.08
CA ILE A 149 -6.52 0.35 2.22
C ILE A 149 -6.89 1.07 3.54
N LEU A 150 -6.31 2.25 3.77
CA LEU A 150 -6.43 2.99 5.03
C LEU A 150 -7.86 3.49 5.28
N GLU A 151 -8.47 4.16 4.30
CA GLU A 151 -9.82 4.75 4.46
C GLU A 151 -10.94 3.70 4.44
N SER A 152 -10.77 2.57 3.74
CA SER A 152 -11.79 1.51 3.69
C SER A 152 -11.56 0.38 4.71
N GLY A 153 -10.41 0.32 5.36
CA GLY A 153 -9.98 -0.84 6.17
C GLY A 153 -9.89 -2.10 5.34
N SER A 154 -9.14 -2.05 4.23
CA SER A 154 -9.03 -3.17 3.26
C SER A 154 -10.41 -3.66 2.74
N GLY A 155 -11.34 -2.73 2.51
CA GLY A 155 -12.69 -3.02 2.03
C GLY A 155 -13.67 -3.53 3.10
N SER A 156 -13.30 -3.51 4.38
CA SER A 156 -14.17 -3.96 5.48
C SER A 156 -15.22 -2.91 5.91
N SER A 157 -14.97 -1.63 5.63
CA SER A 157 -15.93 -0.54 5.87
C SER A 157 -17.22 -0.74 5.07
N GLN A 158 -18.38 -0.62 5.71
CA GLN A 158 -19.68 -0.76 5.04
C GLN A 158 -19.85 0.25 3.88
N LEU A 159 -19.34 1.48 4.03
CA LEU A 159 -19.36 2.52 3.00
C LEU A 159 -18.53 2.14 1.74
N SER A 160 -17.52 1.30 1.92
CA SER A 160 -16.68 0.79 0.83
C SER A 160 -17.25 -0.44 0.13
N GLN A 161 -18.28 -1.08 0.69
CA GLN A 161 -18.88 -2.29 0.15
C GLN A 161 -20.03 -1.99 -0.81
N ALA A 162 -20.50 -3.01 -1.54
CA ALA A 162 -21.70 -2.90 -2.34
C ALA A 162 -22.92 -2.61 -1.43
N PRO A 163 -23.84 -1.70 -1.80
CA PRO A 163 -23.98 -1.04 -3.10
C PRO A 163 -23.34 0.36 -3.19
N TYR A 164 -22.43 0.73 -2.28
CA TYR A 164 -21.93 2.10 -2.13
C TYR A 164 -20.56 2.33 -2.77
N TYR A 165 -19.66 1.34 -2.68
CA TYR A 165 -18.34 1.27 -3.33
C TYR A 165 -17.37 2.43 -3.05
N ASN A 166 -17.60 3.26 -2.03
CA ASN A 166 -16.79 4.45 -1.74
C ASN A 166 -15.57 4.08 -0.90
N LEU A 167 -14.43 3.87 -1.59
CA LEU A 167 -13.17 3.41 -1.00
C LEU A 167 -12.45 4.48 -0.16
N PHE A 168 -12.79 5.75 -0.34
CA PHE A 168 -11.97 6.89 0.08
C PHE A 168 -12.69 7.85 1.07
N GLY A 169 -13.90 7.51 1.51
CA GLY A 169 -14.68 8.34 2.42
C GLY A 169 -15.12 9.69 1.82
N ILE A 170 -15.25 9.80 0.49
CA ILE A 170 -15.52 11.10 -0.15
C ILE A 170 -16.95 11.54 0.13
N LYS A 171 -17.10 12.73 0.73
CA LYS A 171 -18.38 13.36 1.10
C LYS A 171 -19.10 13.99 -0.11
N GLY A 172 -20.42 14.15 0.00
CA GLY A 172 -21.30 14.75 -1.03
C GLY A 172 -21.97 13.72 -1.95
N GLU A 173 -22.23 14.12 -3.20
CA GLU A 173 -22.98 13.33 -4.20
C GLU A 173 -22.17 13.05 -5.48
N PHE A 174 -22.19 11.79 -5.92
CA PHE A 174 -21.72 11.36 -7.24
C PHE A 174 -22.94 11.10 -8.13
N GLU A 175 -23.06 11.82 -9.25
CA GLU A 175 -24.23 11.78 -10.16
C GLU A 175 -25.62 11.84 -9.47
N GLY A 176 -25.72 12.57 -8.35
CA GLY A 176 -26.95 12.68 -7.55
C GLY A 176 -27.23 11.48 -6.62
N GLN A 177 -26.32 10.50 -6.56
CA GLN A 177 -26.34 9.40 -5.60
C GLN A 177 -25.48 9.74 -4.38
N SER A 178 -26.05 9.52 -3.20
CA SER A 178 -25.33 9.58 -1.92
C SER A 178 -25.98 8.66 -0.88
N VAL A 179 -25.23 8.32 0.15
CA VAL A 179 -25.69 7.56 1.32
C VAL A 179 -25.27 8.29 2.61
N THR A 180 -26.18 8.40 3.57
CA THR A 180 -25.89 9.02 4.87
C THR A 180 -25.26 7.99 5.81
N PHE A 181 -24.08 8.30 6.34
CA PHE A 181 -23.43 7.55 7.42
C PHE A 181 -23.11 8.46 8.60
N ASN A 182 -22.97 7.85 9.79
CA ASN A 182 -22.34 8.51 10.92
C ASN A 182 -20.82 8.60 10.64
N THR A 183 -20.25 9.78 10.78
CA THR A 183 -18.83 10.10 10.59
C THR A 183 -18.24 10.69 11.87
N GLN A 184 -16.94 10.51 12.07
CA GLN A 184 -16.19 11.03 13.19
C GLN A 184 -15.35 12.21 12.71
N GLU A 185 -15.57 13.38 13.28
CA GLU A 185 -14.91 14.62 12.91
C GLU A 185 -14.11 15.16 14.11
N ASP A 186 -13.03 15.89 13.82
CA ASP A 186 -12.28 16.70 14.79
C ASP A 186 -12.94 18.09 14.89
N ASP A 187 -13.06 18.66 16.10
CA ASP A 187 -13.54 20.03 16.31
C ASP A 187 -12.51 21.13 15.97
N GLY A 188 -11.30 20.72 15.56
CA GLY A 188 -10.15 21.59 15.31
C GLY A 188 -9.25 21.77 16.52
N THR A 189 -9.55 21.08 17.64
CA THR A 189 -8.74 21.08 18.88
C THR A 189 -8.33 19.68 19.32
N GLY A 190 -8.67 18.64 18.55
CA GLY A 190 -8.40 17.24 18.85
C GLY A 190 -9.54 16.50 19.54
N ASN A 191 -10.69 17.15 19.80
CA ASN A 191 -11.86 16.45 20.34
C ASN A 191 -12.64 15.82 19.18
N LEU A 192 -12.78 14.49 19.22
CA LEU A 192 -13.52 13.76 18.20
C LEU A 192 -15.01 13.66 18.56
N TYR A 193 -15.88 14.07 17.63
CA TYR A 193 -17.34 14.00 17.77
C TYR A 193 -18.00 13.25 16.60
N MET A 194 -19.20 12.72 16.82
CA MET A 194 -19.97 12.01 15.80
C MET A 194 -21.05 12.91 15.18
N ILE A 195 -21.15 12.92 13.86
CA ILE A 195 -22.19 13.64 13.09
C ILE A 195 -22.67 12.78 11.92
N GLN A 196 -23.85 13.05 11.36
CA GLN A 196 -24.27 12.44 10.10
C GLN A 196 -23.78 13.25 8.91
N SER A 197 -23.22 12.56 7.90
CA SER A 197 -22.80 13.15 6.63
C SER A 197 -23.28 12.31 5.46
N SER A 198 -23.63 12.97 4.35
CA SER A 198 -23.84 12.31 3.06
C SER A 198 -22.49 12.01 2.41
N PHE A 199 -22.29 10.76 2.04
CA PHE A 199 -21.12 10.27 1.31
C PHE A 199 -21.52 9.88 -0.11
N ARG A 200 -20.58 10.02 -1.05
CA ARG A 200 -20.80 9.65 -2.45
C ARG A 200 -21.09 8.16 -2.55
N GLN A 201 -22.03 7.80 -3.42
CA GLN A 201 -22.32 6.42 -3.78
C GLN A 201 -21.96 6.22 -5.26
N TYR A 202 -21.18 5.18 -5.53
CA TYR A 202 -20.66 4.88 -6.87
C TYR A 202 -21.31 3.62 -7.46
N PRO A 203 -21.41 3.47 -8.79
CA PRO A 203 -21.82 2.22 -9.43
C PRO A 203 -20.85 1.06 -9.16
N SER A 204 -19.55 1.35 -9.10
CA SER A 204 -18.49 0.39 -8.82
C SER A 204 -17.22 1.07 -8.26
N PHE A 205 -16.17 0.29 -8.01
CA PHE A 205 -14.86 0.84 -7.64
C PHE A 205 -14.20 1.69 -8.72
N LYS A 206 -14.51 1.47 -10.00
CA LYS A 206 -13.97 2.29 -11.10
C LYS A 206 -14.30 3.76 -10.91
N GLU A 207 -15.58 4.06 -10.67
CA GLU A 207 -16.04 5.42 -10.47
C GLU A 207 -15.51 6.00 -9.15
N SER A 208 -15.33 5.17 -8.12
CA SER A 208 -14.67 5.60 -6.87
C SER A 208 -13.18 5.95 -7.05
N PHE A 209 -12.45 5.26 -7.93
CA PHE A 209 -11.06 5.62 -8.26
C PHE A 209 -10.99 6.85 -9.17
N GLN A 210 -11.87 6.96 -10.17
CA GLN A 210 -11.89 8.11 -11.07
C GLN A 210 -12.27 9.40 -10.32
N ASP A 211 -13.31 9.39 -9.49
CA ASP A 211 -13.75 10.57 -8.72
C ASP A 211 -12.72 10.99 -7.64
N TYR A 212 -11.92 10.04 -7.15
CA TYR A 212 -10.74 10.30 -6.31
C TYR A 212 -9.57 10.89 -7.11
N SER A 213 -9.34 10.42 -8.35
CA SER A 213 -8.35 11.02 -9.26
C SER A 213 -8.74 12.45 -9.65
N ASP A 214 -10.01 12.67 -10.01
CA ASP A 214 -10.57 13.98 -10.33
C ASP A 214 -10.40 14.96 -9.16
N LEU A 215 -10.52 14.49 -7.91
CA LEU A 215 -10.19 15.25 -6.71
C LEU A 215 -8.70 15.62 -6.64
N LEU A 216 -7.78 14.67 -6.83
CA LEU A 216 -6.33 14.98 -6.76
C LEU A 216 -5.83 15.86 -7.92
N LYS A 217 -6.45 15.80 -9.11
CA LYS A 217 -6.07 16.61 -10.27
C LYS A 217 -6.81 17.95 -10.37
N GLY A 218 -8.06 18.01 -9.91
CA GLY A 218 -8.88 19.24 -9.91
C GLY A 218 -8.86 20.04 -8.61
N GLY A 219 -8.34 19.46 -7.53
CA GLY A 219 -8.27 20.09 -6.21
C GLY A 219 -9.66 20.34 -5.61
N VAL A 220 -9.82 21.49 -4.94
CA VAL A 220 -11.06 21.91 -4.28
C VAL A 220 -11.47 23.31 -4.74
N THR A 221 -12.75 23.66 -4.57
CA THR A 221 -13.37 24.90 -5.12
C THR A 221 -12.61 26.20 -4.80
N TRP A 222 -11.86 26.24 -3.69
CA TRP A 222 -11.09 27.39 -3.20
C TRP A 222 -9.58 27.27 -3.43
N ASN A 223 -9.09 26.10 -3.86
CA ASN A 223 -7.69 25.86 -4.23
C ASN A 223 -7.61 24.65 -5.19
N GLU A 224 -7.61 24.93 -6.49
CA GLU A 224 -7.52 23.90 -7.56
C GLU A 224 -6.13 23.21 -7.58
N ALA A 225 -5.11 23.77 -6.92
CA ALA A 225 -3.75 23.22 -6.84
C ALA A 225 -3.44 22.49 -5.51
N ILE A 226 -4.42 22.33 -4.62
CA ILE A 226 -4.20 21.86 -3.23
C ILE A 226 -3.46 20.50 -3.14
N TYR A 227 -3.73 19.59 -4.08
CA TYR A 227 -3.10 18.26 -4.15
C TYR A 227 -2.01 18.15 -5.22
N GLN A 228 -1.52 19.26 -5.77
CA GLN A 228 -0.52 19.24 -6.86
C GLN A 228 0.78 18.51 -6.46
N GLY A 229 1.16 18.53 -5.18
CA GLY A 229 2.29 17.77 -4.65
C GLY A 229 2.12 16.24 -4.66
N THR A 230 0.99 15.71 -5.12
CA THR A 230 0.75 14.25 -5.27
C THR A 230 1.01 13.72 -6.67
N TRP A 231 1.18 14.61 -7.66
CA TRP A 231 1.29 14.25 -9.07
C TRP A 231 2.68 13.68 -9.38
N LYS A 232 2.78 12.66 -10.25
CA LYS A 232 4.08 12.07 -10.65
C LYS A 232 5.01 13.08 -11.33
N SER A 233 4.43 14.05 -12.05
CA SER A 233 5.13 15.18 -12.65
C SER A 233 5.71 16.20 -11.66
N VAL A 234 5.41 16.09 -10.35
CA VAL A 234 5.80 17.04 -9.30
C VAL A 234 6.52 16.35 -8.14
N ALA A 235 6.00 15.22 -7.66
CA ALA A 235 6.59 14.40 -6.61
C ALA A 235 7.56 13.38 -7.22
N THR A 236 8.85 13.53 -6.93
CA THR A 236 9.91 12.63 -7.43
C THR A 236 9.82 11.20 -6.91
N THR A 237 9.16 10.97 -5.77
CA THR A 237 8.87 9.63 -5.23
C THR A 237 7.50 9.59 -4.56
N TYR A 238 6.98 8.39 -4.32
CA TYR A 238 5.71 8.22 -3.59
C TYR A 238 5.76 8.86 -2.18
N GLN A 239 6.92 8.85 -1.50
CA GLN A 239 7.08 9.49 -0.19
C GLN A 239 6.90 11.02 -0.25
N ASN A 240 7.20 11.66 -1.39
CA ASN A 240 6.90 13.09 -1.56
C ASN A 240 5.39 13.33 -1.74
N ALA A 241 4.68 12.42 -2.40
CA ALA A 241 3.23 12.47 -2.57
C ALA A 241 2.49 12.21 -1.24
N THR A 242 2.88 11.19 -0.46
CA THR A 242 2.31 10.91 0.87
C THR A 242 2.61 12.04 1.87
N GLN A 243 3.79 12.64 1.81
CA GLN A 243 4.12 13.84 2.59
C GLN A 243 3.21 15.02 2.24
N SER A 244 2.90 15.22 0.96
CA SER A 244 2.02 16.31 0.48
C SER A 244 0.54 16.13 0.82
N LEU A 245 0.12 14.91 1.20
CA LEU A 245 -1.23 14.61 1.69
C LEU A 245 -1.39 14.86 3.20
N THR A 246 -0.30 14.91 3.96
CA THR A 246 -0.32 15.00 5.43
C THR A 246 -0.71 16.42 5.87
N GLY A 247 -1.78 16.55 6.65
CA GLY A 247 -2.37 17.85 7.01
C GLY A 247 -3.16 18.53 5.88
N VAL A 248 -3.38 17.85 4.75
CA VAL A 248 -4.05 18.40 3.55
C VAL A 248 -5.20 17.51 3.06
N TYR A 249 -5.04 16.20 3.16
CA TYR A 249 -6.08 15.20 2.91
C TYR A 249 -6.70 14.75 4.23
N ALA A 250 -5.88 14.36 5.21
CA ALA A 250 -6.28 14.07 6.58
C ALA A 250 -5.60 15.02 7.59
N SER A 251 -6.24 15.25 8.74
CA SER A 251 -5.67 15.99 9.88
C SER A 251 -4.59 15.21 10.65
N ASP A 252 -4.50 13.90 10.41
CA ASP A 252 -3.50 13.01 10.98
C ASP A 252 -2.07 13.45 10.61
N THR A 253 -1.27 13.82 11.61
CA THR A 253 0.11 14.29 11.44
C THR A 253 1.11 13.20 11.06
N LYS A 254 0.70 11.92 11.12
CA LYS A 254 1.49 10.74 10.71
C LYS A 254 0.89 10.01 9.52
N TYR A 255 0.05 10.69 8.73
CA TYR A 255 -0.62 10.11 7.56
C TYR A 255 0.38 9.56 6.53
N ASN A 256 1.42 10.33 6.22
CA ASN A 256 2.58 9.89 5.43
C ASN A 256 3.24 8.60 5.95
N GLU A 257 3.50 8.49 7.25
CA GLU A 257 4.15 7.31 7.86
C GLU A 257 3.30 6.05 7.66
N LYS A 258 1.97 6.17 7.85
CA LYS A 258 1.01 5.07 7.66
C LYS A 258 0.93 4.65 6.20
N LEU A 259 0.84 5.59 5.26
CA LEU A 259 0.82 5.29 3.83
C LEU A 259 2.13 4.68 3.34
N ASN A 260 3.28 5.18 3.79
CA ASN A 260 4.58 4.62 3.42
C ASN A 260 4.73 3.18 3.93
N GLN A 261 4.36 2.89 5.19
CA GLN A 261 4.35 1.53 5.71
C GLN A 261 3.42 0.59 4.93
N LEU A 262 2.26 1.06 4.46
CA LEU A 262 1.37 0.27 3.60
C LEU A 262 1.98 0.00 2.21
N ILE A 263 2.64 1.00 1.61
CA ILE A 263 3.31 0.86 0.31
C ILE A 263 4.48 -0.12 0.40
N GLU A 264 5.25 -0.06 1.49
CA GLU A 264 6.38 -0.95 1.75
C GLU A 264 5.92 -2.39 2.10
N THR A 265 5.03 -2.57 3.09
CA THR A 265 4.58 -3.90 3.54
C THR A 265 3.86 -4.69 2.45
N TYR A 266 3.18 -4.04 1.50
CA TYR A 266 2.43 -4.70 0.42
C TYR A 266 3.06 -4.51 -0.98
N GLU A 267 4.28 -3.96 -1.08
CA GLU A 267 5.03 -3.73 -2.33
C GLU A 267 4.25 -2.93 -3.38
N LEU A 268 3.46 -1.93 -2.96
CA LEU A 268 2.44 -1.32 -3.83
C LEU A 268 3.03 -0.54 -5.03
N THR A 269 4.33 -0.24 -5.02
CA THR A 269 5.06 0.37 -6.15
C THR A 269 5.04 -0.47 -7.42
N LYS A 270 4.79 -1.79 -7.34
CA LYS A 270 4.57 -2.64 -8.54
C LYS A 270 3.32 -2.28 -9.35
N TYR A 271 2.45 -1.41 -8.82
CA TYR A 271 1.31 -0.82 -9.52
C TYR A 271 1.60 0.58 -10.09
N ASP A 272 2.75 1.21 -9.80
CA ASP A 272 3.08 2.55 -10.34
C ASP A 272 3.51 2.55 -11.81
N PHE A 273 3.85 1.38 -12.33
CA PHE A 273 4.26 1.13 -13.71
C PHE A 273 3.07 0.59 -14.53
N PRO A 274 3.13 0.61 -15.87
CA PRO A 274 2.15 -0.08 -16.72
C PRO A 274 1.98 -1.56 -16.32
N GLU A 275 0.82 -2.13 -16.61
CA GLU A 275 0.66 -3.58 -16.67
C GLU A 275 1.40 -4.05 -17.93
N ALA A 276 2.06 -5.21 -17.90
CA ALA A 276 2.76 -5.72 -19.08
C ALA A 276 1.77 -5.84 -20.25
N GLU A 277 1.96 -5.04 -21.30
CA GLU A 277 1.06 -5.09 -22.46
C GLU A 277 1.11 -6.48 -23.09
N VAL A 278 -0.06 -7.11 -23.21
CA VAL A 278 -0.18 -8.52 -23.57
C VAL A 278 0.12 -8.70 -25.06
N ILE A 279 1.34 -9.15 -25.35
CA ILE A 279 1.67 -9.87 -26.58
C ILE A 279 2.04 -11.32 -26.22
N ALA A 280 1.08 -12.01 -25.60
CA ALA A 280 1.03 -13.46 -25.51
C ALA A 280 -0.28 -13.91 -26.15
N GLU A 281 -0.23 -14.95 -27.00
CA GLU A 281 -1.42 -15.75 -27.24
C GLU A 281 -1.70 -16.60 -25.98
N ASP A 282 -2.98 -16.80 -25.66
CA ASP A 282 -3.41 -17.09 -24.29
C ASP A 282 -2.88 -18.43 -23.74
N GLY A 283 -2.25 -18.37 -22.57
CA GLY A 283 -1.92 -19.51 -21.71
C GLY A 283 -0.78 -20.45 -22.11
N GLN A 284 -0.23 -20.41 -23.34
CA GLN A 284 0.84 -21.33 -23.75
C GLN A 284 2.23 -20.85 -23.28
N PHE A 285 3.00 -21.76 -22.68
CA PHE A 285 4.44 -21.58 -22.40
C PHE A 285 5.25 -22.32 -23.47
N THR A 286 6.20 -21.64 -24.09
CA THR A 286 7.15 -22.25 -25.04
C THR A 286 8.37 -22.79 -24.31
N GLN A 287 9.11 -23.70 -24.96
CA GLN A 287 10.44 -24.12 -24.48
C GLN A 287 11.36 -22.90 -24.25
N PRO A 288 12.14 -22.86 -23.14
CA PRO A 288 13.06 -21.76 -22.86
C PRO A 288 14.35 -21.82 -23.68
N LEU A 289 14.66 -22.98 -24.26
CA LEU A 289 15.82 -23.24 -25.10
C LEU A 289 15.35 -23.56 -26.53
N THR A 290 16.14 -23.16 -27.52
CA THR A 290 15.82 -23.34 -28.96
C THR A 290 16.18 -24.74 -29.50
N THR A 291 16.73 -25.59 -28.65
CA THR A 291 17.19 -26.96 -28.95
C THR A 291 16.49 -27.94 -28.02
N GLU A 292 16.25 -29.16 -28.50
CA GLU A 292 15.76 -30.28 -27.67
C GLU A 292 16.91 -30.79 -26.79
N GLU A 293 17.26 -30.01 -25.77
CA GLU A 293 18.26 -30.37 -24.76
C GLU A 293 17.69 -31.41 -23.78
N PRO A 294 18.49 -32.38 -23.32
CA PRO A 294 18.01 -33.43 -22.44
C PRO A 294 17.68 -32.89 -21.04
N ILE A 295 16.49 -33.24 -20.56
CA ILE A 295 16.11 -33.07 -19.16
C ILE A 295 16.99 -33.98 -18.30
N THR A 296 17.68 -33.43 -17.31
CA THR A 296 18.55 -34.17 -16.38
C THR A 296 17.94 -34.42 -15.00
N ASP A 297 17.07 -33.54 -14.52
CA ASP A 297 16.21 -33.79 -13.37
C ASP A 297 14.84 -33.09 -13.53
N THR A 298 13.86 -33.55 -12.76
CA THR A 298 12.43 -33.24 -12.89
C THR A 298 11.84 -32.72 -11.58
N PHE A 299 10.63 -32.16 -11.64
CA PHE A 299 9.98 -31.60 -10.45
C PHE A 299 9.63 -32.71 -9.44
N GLY A 300 10.07 -32.55 -8.19
CA GLY A 300 9.95 -33.60 -7.17
C GLY A 300 10.87 -34.81 -7.42
N GLY A 301 11.97 -34.63 -8.15
CA GLY A 301 13.03 -35.60 -8.40
C GLY A 301 13.85 -35.97 -7.17
N GLU A 302 15.13 -36.32 -7.36
CA GLU A 302 16.01 -36.63 -6.23
C GLU A 302 16.19 -35.39 -5.33
N ASP A 303 16.37 -35.61 -4.02
CA ASP A 303 16.38 -34.58 -2.97
C ASP A 303 15.19 -33.57 -2.98
N ASN A 304 14.04 -33.95 -3.56
CA ASN A 304 12.84 -33.10 -3.70
C ASN A 304 13.13 -31.83 -4.53
N HIS A 305 13.68 -32.04 -5.72
CA HIS A 305 14.04 -31.00 -6.68
C HIS A 305 12.88 -30.01 -6.99
N ARG A 306 13.19 -28.70 -7.01
CA ARG A 306 12.21 -27.59 -7.07
C ARG A 306 11.69 -27.27 -8.48
N GLY A 307 12.29 -27.83 -9.52
CA GLY A 307 12.08 -27.40 -10.89
C GLY A 307 12.40 -28.49 -11.91
N VAL A 308 12.82 -28.10 -13.11
CA VAL A 308 13.29 -28.99 -14.18
C VAL A 308 14.64 -28.48 -14.68
N ASP A 309 15.60 -29.40 -14.81
CA ASP A 309 16.94 -29.11 -15.29
C ASP A 309 17.09 -29.55 -16.74
N PHE A 310 17.50 -28.62 -17.60
CA PHE A 310 17.84 -28.88 -19.00
C PHE A 310 19.36 -28.74 -19.18
N ALA A 311 20.07 -29.83 -19.42
CA ALA A 311 21.52 -29.79 -19.59
C ALA A 311 21.90 -29.17 -20.94
N ALA A 312 22.52 -27.99 -20.90
CA ALA A 312 22.76 -27.14 -22.06
C ALA A 312 24.13 -26.48 -21.98
N ALA A 313 24.75 -26.17 -23.12
CA ALA A 313 26.09 -25.57 -23.14
C ALA A 313 26.10 -24.17 -22.52
N GLU A 314 27.17 -23.83 -21.80
CA GLU A 314 27.38 -22.46 -21.29
C GLU A 314 27.38 -21.46 -22.46
N GLY A 315 26.68 -20.34 -22.30
CA GLY A 315 26.43 -19.36 -23.36
C GLY A 315 25.25 -19.66 -24.28
N THR A 316 24.52 -20.76 -24.09
CA THR A 316 23.24 -20.99 -24.80
C THR A 316 22.22 -19.92 -24.40
N PRO A 317 21.52 -19.24 -25.34
CA PRO A 317 20.53 -18.23 -24.98
C PRO A 317 19.30 -18.83 -24.28
N ILE A 318 18.88 -18.20 -23.19
CA ILE A 318 17.66 -18.52 -22.44
C ILE A 318 16.57 -17.53 -22.86
N HIS A 319 15.39 -18.05 -23.17
CA HIS A 319 14.25 -17.27 -23.66
C HIS A 319 13.09 -17.28 -22.65
N ALA A 320 12.37 -16.17 -22.57
CA ALA A 320 11.13 -16.08 -21.79
C ALA A 320 10.07 -17.05 -22.35
N MET A 321 9.62 -18.00 -21.52
CA MET A 321 8.65 -19.02 -21.91
C MET A 321 7.26 -18.43 -22.20
N SER A 322 6.94 -17.27 -21.62
CA SER A 322 5.75 -16.48 -21.94
C SER A 322 6.03 -15.00 -21.64
N ALA A 323 5.17 -14.09 -22.12
CA ALA A 323 5.33 -12.66 -21.89
C ALA A 323 5.06 -12.27 -20.41
N GLY A 324 5.68 -11.20 -19.92
CA GLY A 324 5.49 -10.74 -18.55
C GLY A 324 6.44 -9.64 -18.11
N THR A 325 6.49 -9.38 -16.80
CA THR A 325 7.41 -8.41 -16.18
C THR A 325 8.50 -9.13 -15.41
N ILE A 326 9.75 -8.71 -15.57
CA ILE A 326 10.87 -9.17 -14.75
C ILE A 326 10.70 -8.68 -13.31
N ILE A 327 10.45 -9.60 -12.37
CA ILE A 327 10.33 -9.27 -10.93
C ILE A 327 11.62 -9.52 -10.16
N PHE A 328 12.49 -10.42 -10.64
CA PHE A 328 13.84 -10.63 -10.12
C PHE A 328 14.84 -10.76 -11.27
N ALA A 329 16.02 -10.15 -11.12
CA ALA A 329 17.16 -10.22 -12.02
C ALA A 329 18.43 -9.97 -11.20
N GLN A 330 18.90 -10.99 -10.47
CA GLN A 330 19.94 -10.83 -9.44
C GLN A 330 20.70 -12.15 -9.17
N TYR A 331 21.66 -12.11 -8.24
CA TYR A 331 22.34 -13.30 -7.75
C TYR A 331 21.68 -13.85 -6.47
N HIS A 332 21.63 -15.17 -6.32
CA HIS A 332 21.23 -15.89 -5.10
C HIS A 332 22.17 -17.09 -4.90
N ASP A 333 22.53 -17.43 -3.65
CA ASP A 333 23.55 -18.46 -3.39
C ASP A 333 23.19 -19.84 -3.94
N SER A 334 21.90 -20.23 -3.93
CA SER A 334 21.47 -21.50 -4.54
C SER A 334 21.32 -21.37 -6.06
N TRP A 335 20.53 -20.41 -6.55
CA TRP A 335 20.19 -20.28 -7.97
C TRP A 335 21.28 -19.64 -8.84
N GLY A 336 22.36 -19.12 -8.25
CA GLY A 336 23.34 -18.31 -8.97
C GLY A 336 22.75 -17.01 -9.49
N ASN A 337 23.18 -16.56 -10.67
CA ASN A 337 22.47 -15.52 -11.40
C ASN A 337 21.12 -16.09 -11.87
N TYR A 338 20.03 -15.42 -11.54
CA TYR A 338 18.69 -15.84 -11.96
C TYR A 338 17.81 -14.67 -12.40
N VAL A 339 16.85 -15.00 -13.25
CA VAL A 339 15.74 -14.13 -13.67
C VAL A 339 14.44 -14.78 -13.23
N ALA A 340 13.44 -13.98 -12.81
CA ALA A 340 12.07 -14.46 -12.64
C ALA A 340 11.07 -13.49 -13.30
N ILE A 341 10.10 -14.05 -14.01
CA ILE A 341 9.09 -13.34 -14.81
C ILE A 341 7.72 -13.58 -14.19
N GLN A 342 7.03 -12.52 -13.79
CA GLN A 342 5.61 -12.55 -13.43
C GLN A 342 4.77 -12.45 -14.70
N HIS A 343 3.96 -13.46 -14.97
CA HIS A 343 3.01 -13.50 -16.08
C HIS A 343 1.64 -12.94 -15.69
N SER A 344 0.86 -12.52 -16.70
CA SER A 344 -0.46 -11.88 -16.52
C SER A 344 -1.53 -12.77 -15.90
N ASN A 345 -1.38 -14.09 -15.99
CA ASN A 345 -2.24 -15.09 -15.36
C ASN A 345 -1.94 -15.32 -13.87
N GLY A 346 -0.97 -14.59 -13.29
CA GLY A 346 -0.54 -14.71 -11.89
C GLY A 346 0.59 -15.71 -11.64
N ILE A 347 0.93 -16.55 -12.62
CA ILE A 347 2.04 -17.51 -12.53
C ILE A 347 3.38 -16.78 -12.67
N THR A 348 4.39 -17.23 -11.93
CA THR A 348 5.79 -16.81 -12.07
C THR A 348 6.62 -17.95 -12.67
N SER A 349 7.50 -17.64 -13.63
CA SER A 349 8.58 -18.54 -14.04
C SER A 349 9.93 -18.04 -13.54
N LEU A 350 10.84 -18.96 -13.21
CA LEU A 350 12.20 -18.67 -12.75
C LEU A 350 13.23 -19.41 -13.61
N TYR A 351 14.37 -18.76 -13.87
CA TYR A 351 15.44 -19.23 -14.76
C TYR A 351 16.79 -19.04 -14.08
N ALA A 352 17.41 -20.13 -13.62
CA ALA A 352 18.59 -20.09 -12.75
C ALA A 352 19.91 -20.49 -13.44
N HIS A 353 20.99 -20.43 -12.67
CA HIS A 353 22.38 -20.81 -12.97
C HIS A 353 23.05 -20.03 -14.11
N GLN A 354 22.51 -18.87 -14.48
CA GLN A 354 22.92 -18.13 -15.67
C GLN A 354 24.39 -17.69 -15.62
N SER A 355 25.07 -17.68 -16.77
CA SER A 355 26.39 -17.06 -16.93
C SER A 355 26.28 -15.53 -17.02
N MET A 356 25.21 -15.03 -17.63
CA MET A 356 24.91 -13.60 -17.80
C MET A 356 23.40 -13.36 -17.89
N ILE A 357 22.90 -12.43 -17.09
CA ILE A 357 21.54 -11.87 -17.19
C ILE A 357 21.54 -10.76 -18.25
N SER A 358 20.50 -10.68 -19.09
CA SER A 358 20.36 -9.68 -20.17
C SER A 358 19.21 -8.68 -19.98
N VAL A 359 18.52 -8.72 -18.84
CA VAL A 359 17.34 -7.90 -18.50
C VAL A 359 17.43 -7.34 -17.07
N SER A 360 16.67 -6.29 -16.77
CA SER A 360 16.58 -5.63 -15.47
C SER A 360 15.21 -5.85 -14.81
N VAL A 361 15.13 -5.73 -13.48
CA VAL A 361 13.85 -5.71 -12.76
C VAL A 361 12.99 -4.54 -13.25
N GLY A 362 11.74 -4.83 -13.59
CA GLY A 362 10.79 -3.89 -14.19
C GLY A 362 10.72 -3.94 -15.72
N ASP A 363 11.66 -4.62 -16.40
CA ASP A 363 11.55 -4.82 -17.86
C ASP A 363 10.30 -5.63 -18.21
N ILE A 364 9.62 -5.24 -19.29
CA ILE A 364 8.57 -6.04 -19.92
C ILE A 364 9.24 -6.88 -21.02
N VAL A 365 8.98 -8.19 -21.02
CA VAL A 365 9.53 -9.13 -22.01
C VAL A 365 8.41 -9.84 -22.77
N THR A 366 8.61 -10.06 -24.07
CA THR A 366 7.72 -10.90 -24.88
C THR A 366 8.13 -12.37 -24.77
N GLN A 367 7.19 -13.29 -25.07
CA GLN A 367 7.54 -14.70 -25.28
C GLN A 367 8.65 -14.81 -26.34
N GLY A 368 9.60 -15.73 -26.13
CA GLY A 368 10.75 -15.93 -27.01
C GLY A 368 11.83 -14.83 -26.96
N GLN A 369 11.69 -13.80 -26.11
CA GLN A 369 12.76 -12.82 -25.90
C GLN A 369 13.90 -13.43 -25.09
N VAL A 370 15.15 -13.19 -25.50
CA VAL A 370 16.35 -13.59 -24.74
C VAL A 370 16.41 -12.79 -23.43
N ILE A 371 16.45 -13.50 -22.30
CA ILE A 371 16.52 -12.93 -20.94
C ILE A 371 17.91 -13.12 -20.30
N GLY A 372 18.71 -14.04 -20.82
CA GLY A 372 20.04 -14.34 -20.31
C GLY A 372 20.68 -15.51 -21.05
N PHE A 373 21.75 -16.06 -20.47
CA PHE A 373 22.53 -17.15 -21.06
C PHE A 373 22.84 -18.24 -20.04
N VAL A 374 22.77 -19.50 -20.45
CA VAL A 374 23.10 -20.69 -19.64
C VAL A 374 24.51 -20.58 -19.05
N GLY A 375 24.70 -21.11 -17.84
CA GLY A 375 25.99 -21.15 -17.16
C GLY A 375 26.00 -22.17 -16.03
N SER A 376 26.93 -22.01 -15.10
CA SER A 376 27.11 -22.89 -13.94
C SER A 376 27.37 -22.06 -12.67
N THR A 377 26.50 -21.08 -12.38
CA THR A 377 26.63 -20.19 -11.21
C THR A 377 25.77 -20.64 -10.03
N GLY A 378 26.10 -20.22 -8.80
CA GLY A 378 25.42 -20.69 -7.59
C GLY A 378 25.74 -22.15 -7.25
N ASN A 379 24.75 -22.87 -6.71
CA ASN A 379 24.85 -24.29 -6.41
C ASN A 379 24.60 -25.14 -7.68
N SER A 380 25.56 -25.14 -8.59
CA SER A 380 25.53 -25.91 -9.84
C SER A 380 26.80 -26.74 -10.03
N THR A 381 26.67 -27.97 -10.53
CA THR A 381 27.78 -28.91 -10.77
C THR A 381 28.31 -28.89 -12.20
N GLY A 382 27.62 -28.18 -13.11
CA GLY A 382 28.00 -28.03 -14.51
C GLY A 382 26.91 -27.28 -15.31
N PRO A 383 27.19 -26.83 -16.55
CA PRO A 383 26.27 -26.00 -17.32
C PRO A 383 24.90 -26.64 -17.58
N HIS A 384 23.84 -25.96 -17.13
CA HIS A 384 22.44 -26.31 -17.36
C HIS A 384 21.53 -25.10 -17.13
N LEU A 385 20.29 -25.18 -17.59
CA LEU A 385 19.21 -24.28 -17.19
C LEU A 385 18.29 -25.00 -16.20
N HIS A 386 18.15 -24.46 -15.00
CA HIS A 386 17.12 -24.85 -14.04
C HIS A 386 15.90 -23.92 -14.17
N VAL A 387 14.70 -24.51 -14.23
CA VAL A 387 13.42 -23.78 -14.36
C VAL A 387 12.45 -24.15 -13.23
N GLU A 388 11.94 -23.16 -12.50
CA GLU A 388 10.79 -23.33 -11.58
C GLU A 388 9.54 -22.63 -12.15
N ILE A 389 8.35 -23.18 -11.84
CA ILE A 389 7.07 -22.51 -12.06
C ILE A 389 6.33 -22.41 -10.73
N CYS A 390 5.85 -21.20 -10.40
CA CYS A 390 5.22 -20.87 -9.13
C CYS A 390 3.83 -20.25 -9.35
N GLN A 391 2.83 -20.63 -8.56
CA GLN A 391 1.44 -20.17 -8.69
C GLN A 391 1.21 -18.69 -8.35
N ASP A 392 2.18 -18.03 -7.72
CA ASP A 392 2.17 -16.61 -7.39
C ASP A 392 3.60 -16.02 -7.41
N SER A 393 3.80 -14.79 -6.94
CA SER A 393 5.08 -14.09 -6.95
C SER A 393 6.06 -14.51 -5.83
N SER A 394 5.70 -15.45 -4.96
CA SER A 394 6.44 -15.71 -3.71
C SER A 394 7.65 -16.63 -3.85
N LEU A 395 7.69 -17.49 -4.88
CA LEU A 395 8.70 -18.55 -5.07
C LEU A 395 8.80 -19.53 -3.86
N LEU A 396 7.77 -19.61 -3.03
CA LEU A 396 7.72 -20.51 -1.87
C LEU A 396 7.53 -21.98 -2.32
N PRO A 397 8.16 -22.96 -1.63
CA PRO A 397 8.10 -24.38 -2.03
C PRO A 397 6.68 -24.92 -2.24
N GLU A 398 5.75 -24.55 -1.35
CA GLU A 398 4.35 -24.97 -1.38
C GLU A 398 3.49 -24.30 -2.48
N LYS A 399 4.11 -23.41 -3.27
CA LYS A 399 3.51 -22.74 -4.44
C LYS A 399 4.06 -23.23 -5.77
N LEU A 400 5.08 -24.09 -5.74
CA LEU A 400 5.69 -24.62 -6.95
C LEU A 400 4.83 -25.71 -7.59
N VAL A 401 4.92 -25.80 -8.91
CA VAL A 401 4.26 -26.81 -9.75
C VAL A 401 5.22 -27.28 -10.84
N ASP A 402 5.01 -28.50 -11.33
CA ASP A 402 5.82 -29.11 -12.37
C ASP A 402 5.87 -28.24 -13.65
N PRO A 403 7.05 -27.72 -14.07
CA PRO A 403 7.20 -26.98 -15.31
C PRO A 403 6.76 -27.78 -16.56
N LEU A 404 6.85 -29.12 -16.54
CA LEU A 404 6.52 -29.95 -17.70
C LEU A 404 5.03 -29.96 -18.06
N ILE A 405 4.12 -29.59 -17.14
CA ILE A 405 2.69 -29.50 -17.48
C ILE A 405 2.34 -28.23 -18.27
N PHE A 406 3.26 -27.26 -18.38
CA PHE A 406 3.08 -26.03 -19.16
C PHE A 406 3.78 -26.07 -20.53
N LEU A 407 4.78 -26.95 -20.68
CA LEU A 407 5.57 -27.11 -21.90
C LEU A 407 4.89 -28.08 -22.86
N HIS A 408 4.73 -27.67 -24.12
CA HIS A 408 4.00 -28.39 -25.18
C HIS A 408 4.80 -28.42 -26.49
#